data_AF-A0A7C4BT59-F1
#
_entry.id   AF-A0A7C4BT59-F1
#
_cell.length_a   1.000
_cell.length_b   1.000
_cell.length_c   1.000
_cell.angle_alpha   90.00
_cell.angle_beta   90.00
_cell.angle_gamma   90.00
#
_symmetry.space_group_name_H-M   'P 1'
#
loop_
_entity.id
_entity.type
_entity.pdbx_description
1 polymer ?
#
loop_
_entity_poly.entity_id
_entity_poly.type
_entity_poly.pdbx_seq_one_letter_code
_entity_poly.pdbx_strand_id
1 'polypeptide(L)'
;MQKRWAVLGIVILALLLAGCGHFVSSEFPGGSLEPAAPVGVPGAAFAPDQILVRFKPGVSPEAMAAVHARLGGQVIQVIPRIDVQVVRIPAGRVPEFVRAYLAEELVEFAEPDYIAVAYYVPNDPGYANQWALPKIQAPEAWDLTKGSSTIRIAILDTGIDQDHEDLKAKIVANKNFTTSRTVDDRHGHGTHCAGITAAITDNGKGVAGVGFNTSLMNVKVLGDNGSGQYSWIANGIIWAADNGAHVISMSLGGSSSSTTLQEAVVYAYNKGVVLVAAAGNDNTSSPSYPAYYEQCIAVAATDQNDAKASFSNYGSWVDIAAPGVSIYSTLPNHPNRIGMRNYGSLSGTSMATPHVAGVAALIKARYPTMSNADIAQKIISTADPTTGFNPPLGRVNAYRAVQ
;
A
#
# COMPACT_ATOMS: atom_id res chain seq x y z
N MET A 1 -20.65 12.07 59.10
CA MET A 1 -21.65 13.13 58.82
C MET A 1 -21.90 13.14 57.33
N GLN A 2 -22.78 12.33 56.73
CA GLN A 2 -24.22 12.09 56.90
C GLN A 2 -25.11 13.19 56.29
N LYS A 3 -26.11 12.72 55.51
CA LYS A 3 -27.31 13.37 54.91
C LYS A 3 -27.12 13.85 53.47
N ARG A 4 -27.61 13.18 52.40
CA ARG A 4 -28.92 12.57 52.09
C ARG A 4 -30.11 13.50 52.30
N TRP A 5 -30.77 13.88 51.21
CA TRP A 5 -32.22 14.08 51.12
C TRP A 5 -32.73 13.38 49.86
N ALA A 6 -33.49 12.31 50.09
CA ALA A 6 -34.55 11.85 49.20
C ALA A 6 -35.86 12.50 49.69
N VAL A 7 -36.91 12.49 48.86
CA VAL A 7 -38.27 12.00 49.19
C VAL A 7 -39.25 12.32 48.05
N LEU A 8 -39.91 11.25 47.61
CA LEU A 8 -41.27 11.04 47.06
C LEU A 8 -41.85 12.09 46.08
N GLY A 9 -42.47 11.73 44.97
CA GLY A 9 -43.20 10.51 44.62
C GLY A 9 -44.68 10.88 44.38
N ILE A 10 -45.26 10.49 43.24
CA ILE A 10 -46.70 10.22 43.05
C ILE A 10 -46.84 9.37 41.78
N VAL A 11 -47.52 8.23 41.96
CA VAL A 11 -48.05 7.34 40.91
C VAL A 11 -49.48 7.79 40.62
N ILE A 12 -49.85 7.99 39.36
CA ILE A 12 -51.24 7.89 38.90
C ILE A 12 -51.28 7.11 37.58
N LEU A 13 -52.09 6.05 37.59
CA LEU A 13 -52.44 5.16 36.50
C LEU A 13 -53.88 5.47 36.06
N ALA A 14 -54.12 5.74 34.76
CA ALA A 14 -55.40 5.54 34.04
C ALA A 14 -55.17 5.85 32.54
N LEU A 15 -55.12 4.86 31.64
CA LEU A 15 -56.21 4.23 30.86
C LEU A 15 -56.71 5.04 29.64
N LEU A 16 -56.31 4.51 28.46
CA LEU A 16 -56.97 4.44 27.14
C LEU A 16 -57.66 5.68 26.55
N LEU A 17 -57.14 6.14 25.41
CA LEU A 17 -57.96 6.53 24.26
C LEU A 17 -57.20 6.22 22.95
N ALA A 18 -57.95 5.65 22.01
CA ALA A 18 -57.51 5.08 20.74
C ALA A 18 -56.85 6.11 19.80
N GLY A 19 -55.76 5.69 19.16
CA GLY A 19 -55.20 6.36 17.99
C GLY A 19 -54.71 5.30 17.01
N CYS A 20 -55.47 5.10 15.92
CA CYS A 20 -55.03 4.32 14.76
C CYS A 20 -53.76 4.93 14.17
N GLY A 21 -52.60 4.44 14.59
CA GLY A 21 -51.34 4.66 13.90
C GLY A 21 -51.25 3.72 12.71
N HIS A 22 -51.38 4.26 11.51
CA HIS A 22 -51.04 3.56 10.27
C HIS A 22 -49.57 3.12 10.36
N PHE A 23 -49.33 1.80 10.42
CA PHE A 23 -48.04 1.23 10.08
C PHE A 23 -47.86 1.41 8.57
N VAL A 24 -47.11 2.43 8.18
CA VAL A 24 -46.54 2.50 6.84
C VAL A 24 -45.41 1.49 6.81
N SER A 25 -45.64 0.35 6.16
CA SER A 25 -44.55 -0.52 5.70
C SER A 25 -43.76 0.27 4.66
N SER A 26 -42.59 0.78 5.02
CA SER A 26 -41.63 1.23 4.03
C SER A 26 -41.11 -0.01 3.30
N GLU A 27 -41.77 -0.36 2.19
CA GLU A 27 -41.22 -1.27 1.20
C GLU A 27 -39.91 -0.66 0.69
N PHE A 28 -38.80 -1.34 0.96
CA PHE A 28 -37.56 -1.05 0.26
C PHE A 28 -37.79 -1.32 -1.23
N PRO A 29 -37.34 -0.42 -2.13
CA PRO A 29 -37.49 -0.64 -3.56
C PRO A 29 -36.78 -1.96 -3.92
N GLY A 30 -37.54 -2.87 -4.53
CA GLY A 30 -37.05 -4.14 -5.06
C GLY A 30 -36.06 -3.90 -6.19
N GLY A 31 -34.81 -3.61 -5.83
CA GLY A 31 -33.69 -3.68 -6.74
C GLY A 31 -33.39 -5.14 -7.05
N SER A 32 -33.33 -5.49 -8.33
CA SER A 32 -32.75 -6.76 -8.76
C SER A 32 -31.35 -6.89 -8.16
N LEU A 33 -31.10 -7.97 -7.42
CA LEU A 33 -29.75 -8.30 -6.96
C LEU A 33 -28.81 -8.31 -8.17
N GLU A 34 -27.62 -7.70 -8.03
CA GLU A 34 -26.60 -7.87 -9.06
C GLU A 34 -26.24 -9.36 -9.18
N PRO A 35 -26.01 -9.86 -10.41
CA PRO A 35 -25.63 -11.25 -10.58
C PRO A 35 -24.32 -11.54 -9.84
N ALA A 36 -24.27 -12.70 -9.19
CA ALA A 36 -23.07 -13.18 -8.52
C ALA A 36 -21.86 -13.10 -9.46
N ALA A 37 -20.73 -12.64 -8.93
CA ALA A 37 -19.51 -12.51 -9.73
C ALA A 37 -19.13 -13.89 -10.32
N PRO A 38 -18.68 -13.95 -11.59
CA PRO A 38 -18.35 -15.22 -12.22
C PRO A 38 -17.27 -15.95 -11.42
N VAL A 39 -17.46 -17.26 -11.26
CA VAL A 39 -16.51 -18.15 -10.59
C VAL A 39 -15.12 -17.94 -11.19
N GLY A 40 -14.17 -17.48 -10.39
CA GLY A 40 -12.79 -17.24 -10.81
C GLY A 40 -12.45 -15.78 -11.13
N VAL A 41 -13.12 -14.79 -10.52
CA VAL A 41 -12.60 -13.40 -10.52
C VAL A 41 -11.15 -13.42 -10.02
N PRO A 42 -10.19 -12.93 -10.81
CA PRO A 42 -8.79 -12.87 -10.39
C PRO A 42 -8.66 -12.03 -9.11
N GLY A 43 -8.19 -12.65 -8.02
CA GLY A 43 -7.86 -11.97 -6.76
C GLY A 43 -8.84 -12.12 -5.59
N ALA A 44 -10.03 -12.69 -5.79
CA ALA A 44 -10.96 -12.95 -4.69
C ALA A 44 -10.68 -14.30 -4.02
N ALA A 45 -10.27 -14.28 -2.74
CA ALA A 45 -10.09 -15.50 -1.95
C ALA A 45 -11.42 -16.04 -1.43
N PHE A 46 -11.60 -17.35 -1.46
CA PHE A 46 -12.76 -18.05 -0.92
C PHE A 46 -12.33 -19.26 -0.10
N ALA A 47 -13.20 -19.72 0.80
CA ALA A 47 -12.98 -20.93 1.58
C ALA A 47 -12.72 -22.12 0.64
N PRO A 48 -11.66 -22.91 0.84
CA PRO A 48 -11.26 -23.94 -0.11
C PRO A 48 -12.25 -25.11 -0.22
N ASP A 49 -13.16 -25.23 0.75
CA ASP A 49 -14.05 -26.38 0.95
C ASP A 49 -15.53 -25.97 1.16
N GLN A 50 -15.93 -24.73 0.83
CA GLN A 50 -17.30 -24.24 1.08
C GLN A 50 -17.88 -23.47 -0.11
N ILE A 51 -19.18 -23.65 -0.31
CA ILE A 51 -20.02 -22.87 -1.24
C ILE A 51 -21.30 -22.43 -0.52
N LEU A 52 -21.92 -21.37 -1.04
CA LEU A 52 -23.24 -20.90 -0.64
C LEU A 52 -24.25 -21.34 -1.70
N VAL A 53 -25.38 -21.93 -1.29
CA VAL A 53 -26.42 -22.44 -2.20
C VAL A 53 -27.78 -21.93 -1.74
N ARG A 54 -28.57 -21.37 -2.67
CA ARG A 54 -29.98 -21.04 -2.45
C ARG A 54 -30.84 -21.82 -3.42
N PHE A 55 -31.91 -22.43 -2.93
CA PHE A 55 -32.92 -23.09 -3.76
C PHE A 55 -34.07 -22.14 -4.09
N LYS A 56 -34.74 -22.38 -5.21
CA LYS A 56 -35.93 -21.63 -5.61
C LYS A 56 -37.03 -21.74 -4.54
N PRO A 57 -37.88 -20.71 -4.39
CA PRO A 57 -38.97 -20.74 -3.43
C PRO A 57 -39.88 -21.97 -3.60
N GLY A 58 -40.25 -22.61 -2.48
CA GLY A 58 -41.18 -23.74 -2.47
C GLY A 58 -40.55 -25.13 -2.70
N VAL A 59 -39.24 -25.22 -2.90
CA VAL A 59 -38.53 -26.52 -2.92
C VAL A 59 -38.59 -27.15 -1.51
N SER A 60 -38.98 -28.42 -1.42
CA SER A 60 -39.11 -29.11 -0.12
C SER A 60 -37.73 -29.46 0.46
N PRO A 61 -37.60 -29.57 1.80
CA PRO A 61 -36.36 -30.01 2.43
C PRO A 61 -35.83 -31.35 1.91
N GLU A 62 -36.72 -32.29 1.58
CA GLU A 62 -36.36 -33.60 1.03
C GLU A 62 -35.76 -33.48 -0.37
N ALA A 63 -36.30 -32.58 -1.21
CA ALA A 63 -35.77 -32.31 -2.54
C ALA A 63 -34.40 -31.61 -2.47
N MET A 64 -34.22 -30.65 -1.55
CA MET A 64 -32.91 -30.03 -1.30
C MET A 64 -31.88 -31.07 -0.86
N ALA A 65 -32.24 -31.92 0.12
CA ALA A 65 -31.37 -32.98 0.62
C ALA A 65 -30.97 -33.98 -0.47
N ALA A 66 -31.89 -34.31 -1.39
CA ALA A 66 -31.60 -35.18 -2.53
C ALA A 66 -30.56 -34.59 -3.49
N VAL A 67 -30.63 -33.27 -3.76
CA VAL A 67 -29.62 -32.57 -4.57
C VAL A 67 -28.26 -32.61 -3.88
N HIS A 68 -28.19 -32.26 -2.59
CA HIS A 68 -26.94 -32.32 -1.82
C HIS A 68 -26.31 -33.70 -1.80
N ALA A 69 -27.12 -34.74 -1.54
CA ALA A 69 -26.66 -36.12 -1.52
C ALA A 69 -26.12 -36.58 -2.89
N ARG A 70 -26.81 -36.20 -3.99
CA ARG A 70 -26.38 -36.53 -5.36
C ARG A 70 -25.06 -35.85 -5.73
N LEU A 71 -24.90 -34.58 -5.38
CA LEU A 71 -23.71 -33.79 -5.70
C LEU A 71 -22.55 -34.00 -4.70
N GLY A 72 -22.80 -34.69 -3.59
CA GLY A 72 -21.80 -34.94 -2.54
C GLY A 72 -21.49 -33.72 -1.67
N GLY A 73 -22.43 -32.78 -1.56
CA GLY A 73 -22.32 -31.64 -0.64
C GLY A 73 -22.92 -31.94 0.73
N GLN A 74 -22.33 -31.40 1.78
CA GLN A 74 -22.84 -31.51 3.15
C GLN A 74 -23.29 -30.14 3.66
N VAL A 75 -24.56 -29.98 3.99
CA VAL A 75 -25.05 -28.75 4.64
C VAL A 75 -24.45 -28.65 6.03
N ILE A 76 -23.71 -27.59 6.29
CA ILE A 76 -23.08 -27.33 7.61
C ILE A 76 -23.73 -26.18 8.36
N GLN A 77 -24.43 -25.29 7.66
CA GLN A 77 -25.16 -24.16 8.25
C GLN A 77 -26.28 -23.69 7.31
N VAL A 78 -27.32 -23.08 7.89
CA VAL A 78 -28.39 -22.38 7.16
C VAL A 78 -28.43 -20.93 7.62
N ILE A 79 -28.65 -20.00 6.69
CA ILE A 79 -28.87 -18.57 6.94
C ILE A 79 -30.37 -18.29 6.75
N PRO A 80 -31.20 -18.49 7.80
CA PRO A 80 -32.65 -18.69 7.66
C PRO A 80 -33.43 -17.45 7.20
N ARG A 81 -32.86 -16.24 7.26
CA ARG A 81 -33.56 -15.03 6.82
C ARG A 81 -33.44 -14.76 5.32
N ILE A 82 -32.56 -15.47 4.63
CA ILE A 82 -32.31 -15.33 3.19
C ILE A 82 -32.29 -16.69 2.47
N ASP A 83 -32.65 -17.77 3.17
CA ASP A 83 -32.76 -19.14 2.66
C ASP A 83 -31.50 -19.68 1.96
N VAL A 84 -30.32 -19.26 2.44
CA VAL A 84 -29.02 -19.73 1.94
C VAL A 84 -28.49 -20.87 2.82
N GLN A 85 -27.95 -21.91 2.20
CA GLN A 85 -27.27 -23.01 2.86
C GLN A 85 -25.77 -22.92 2.61
N VAL A 86 -24.98 -23.02 3.68
CA VAL A 86 -23.52 -23.19 3.60
C VAL A 86 -23.25 -24.68 3.44
N VAL A 87 -22.64 -25.05 2.32
CA VAL A 87 -22.41 -26.43 1.93
C VAL A 87 -20.92 -26.71 1.91
N ARG A 88 -20.48 -27.64 2.76
CA ARG A 88 -19.13 -28.20 2.70
C ARG A 88 -18.99 -29.14 1.52
N ILE A 89 -17.86 -29.04 0.83
CA ILE A 89 -17.48 -29.83 -0.33
C ILE A 89 -16.02 -30.31 -0.19
N PRO A 90 -15.52 -31.24 -1.02
CA PRO A 90 -14.10 -31.57 -1.04
C PRO A 90 -13.22 -30.35 -1.35
N ALA A 91 -12.17 -30.16 -0.55
CA ALA A 91 -11.27 -29.02 -0.69
C ALA A 91 -10.64 -28.92 -2.10
N GLY A 92 -10.53 -27.70 -2.64
CA GLY A 92 -9.97 -27.43 -3.97
C GLY A 92 -10.93 -27.68 -5.14
N ARG A 93 -12.19 -28.04 -4.88
CA ARG A 93 -13.21 -28.34 -5.91
C ARG A 93 -14.30 -27.26 -6.05
N VAL A 94 -14.13 -26.10 -5.39
CA VAL A 94 -15.11 -25.01 -5.35
C VAL A 94 -15.65 -24.64 -6.73
N PRO A 95 -14.83 -24.38 -7.78
CA PRO A 95 -15.37 -23.99 -9.08
C PRO A 95 -16.21 -25.08 -9.76
N GLU A 96 -15.90 -26.34 -9.50
CA GLU A 96 -16.65 -27.47 -10.06
C GLU A 96 -18.00 -27.63 -9.37
N PHE A 97 -18.00 -27.57 -8.03
CA PHE A 97 -19.24 -27.70 -7.26
C PHE A 97 -20.18 -26.55 -7.52
N VAL A 98 -19.69 -25.30 -7.62
CA VAL A 98 -20.55 -24.17 -8.00
C VAL A 98 -21.22 -24.43 -9.35
N ARG A 99 -20.49 -24.90 -10.37
CA ARG A 99 -21.07 -25.25 -11.67
C ARG A 99 -22.08 -26.39 -11.59
N ALA A 100 -21.82 -27.40 -10.77
CA ALA A 100 -22.71 -28.54 -10.59
C ALA A 100 -24.05 -28.12 -9.94
N TYR A 101 -24.01 -27.27 -8.91
CA TYR A 101 -25.22 -26.74 -8.29
C TYR A 101 -25.98 -25.78 -9.20
N LEU A 102 -25.28 -24.92 -9.96
CA LEU A 102 -25.93 -24.02 -10.93
C LEU A 102 -26.62 -24.78 -12.08
N ALA A 103 -26.26 -26.04 -12.34
CA ALA A 103 -26.91 -26.88 -13.34
C ALA A 103 -28.23 -27.52 -12.85
N GLU A 104 -28.55 -27.41 -11.56
CA GLU A 104 -29.76 -27.98 -10.97
C GLU A 104 -30.96 -27.05 -11.15
N GLU A 105 -32.05 -27.57 -11.73
CA GLU A 105 -33.26 -26.77 -11.99
C GLU A 105 -33.89 -26.18 -10.72
N LEU A 106 -33.66 -26.81 -9.57
CA LEU A 106 -34.20 -26.38 -8.27
C LEU A 106 -33.34 -25.31 -7.58
N VAL A 107 -32.11 -25.09 -8.04
CA VAL A 107 -31.18 -24.12 -7.46
C VAL A 107 -31.44 -22.75 -8.07
N GLU A 108 -31.54 -21.73 -7.21
CA GLU A 108 -31.65 -20.33 -7.61
C GLU A 108 -30.27 -19.73 -7.87
N PHE A 109 -29.32 -19.97 -6.97
CA PHE A 109 -27.91 -19.68 -7.19
C PHE A 109 -26.99 -20.58 -6.38
N ALA A 110 -25.74 -20.69 -6.83
CA ALA A 110 -24.62 -21.18 -6.04
C ALA A 110 -23.37 -20.33 -6.30
N GLU A 111 -22.58 -20.10 -5.27
CA GLU A 111 -21.36 -19.28 -5.34
C GLU A 111 -20.31 -19.73 -4.32
N PRO A 112 -19.02 -19.37 -4.49
CA PRO A 112 -18.01 -19.57 -3.45
C PRO A 112 -18.36 -18.83 -2.15
N ASP A 113 -17.99 -19.39 -1.00
CA ASP A 113 -18.01 -18.63 0.26
C ASP A 113 -16.75 -17.75 0.34
N TYR A 114 -16.88 -16.49 -0.08
CA TYR A 114 -15.76 -15.56 -0.17
C TYR A 114 -15.27 -15.11 1.21
N ILE A 115 -13.95 -14.98 1.36
CA ILE A 115 -13.33 -14.54 2.61
C ILE A 115 -13.33 -13.01 2.63
N ALA A 116 -14.10 -12.43 3.56
CA ALA A 116 -13.97 -11.02 3.92
C ALA A 116 -12.83 -10.84 4.93
N VAL A 117 -11.94 -9.87 4.68
CA VAL A 117 -10.88 -9.47 5.61
C VAL A 117 -11.20 -8.08 6.20
N ALA A 118 -10.80 -7.85 7.44
CA ALA A 118 -10.87 -6.52 8.04
C ALA A 118 -9.81 -5.63 7.39
N TYR A 119 -10.19 -4.47 6.86
CA TYR A 119 -9.24 -3.51 6.32
C TYR A 119 -8.39 -2.95 7.45
N TYR A 120 -7.09 -3.24 7.46
CA TYR A 120 -6.15 -2.63 8.39
C TYR A 120 -6.02 -1.13 8.07
N VAL A 121 -6.15 -0.27 9.09
CA VAL A 121 -5.96 1.17 8.97
C VAL A 121 -4.97 1.58 10.06
N PRO A 122 -3.82 2.18 9.73
CA PRO A 122 -2.88 2.67 10.73
C PRO A 122 -3.52 3.68 11.68
N ASN A 123 -3.06 3.71 12.92
CA ASN A 123 -3.58 4.63 13.94
C ASN A 123 -3.01 6.06 13.87
N ASP A 124 -2.18 6.34 12.85
CA ASP A 124 -1.49 7.60 12.61
C ASP A 124 -2.49 8.72 12.21
N PRO A 125 -2.61 9.83 12.97
CA PRO A 125 -3.59 10.89 12.69
C PRO A 125 -3.47 11.54 11.30
N GLY A 126 -2.28 11.56 10.71
CA GLY A 126 -2.01 12.08 9.38
C GLY A 126 -2.35 11.12 8.24
N TYR A 127 -2.66 9.85 8.53
CA TYR A 127 -2.97 8.83 7.52
C TYR A 127 -4.14 9.22 6.62
N ALA A 128 -5.14 9.94 7.16
CA ALA A 128 -6.28 10.44 6.38
C ALA A 128 -5.88 11.40 5.24
N ASN A 129 -4.70 12.03 5.33
CA ASN A 129 -4.15 12.91 4.30
C ASN A 129 -3.25 12.14 3.30
N GLN A 130 -2.95 10.87 3.55
CA GLN A 130 -2.03 10.05 2.75
C GLN A 130 -2.78 9.20 1.72
N TRP A 131 -3.49 9.85 0.79
CA TRP A 131 -4.24 9.16 -0.29
C TRP A 131 -3.42 8.12 -1.06
N ALA A 132 -2.10 8.30 -1.14
CA ALA A 132 -1.18 7.44 -1.86
C ALA A 132 -1.10 6.02 -1.29
N LEU A 133 -1.20 5.85 0.03
CA LEU A 133 -1.07 4.56 0.71
C LEU A 133 -2.19 3.57 0.35
N PRO A 134 -3.50 3.91 0.48
CA PRO A 134 -4.57 3.05 0.02
C PRO A 134 -4.54 2.90 -1.50
N LYS A 135 -4.12 3.94 -2.25
CA LYS A 135 -3.98 3.82 -3.71
C LYS A 135 -3.00 2.71 -4.05
N ILE A 136 -1.81 2.64 -3.47
CA ILE A 136 -0.83 1.55 -3.71
C ILE A 136 -1.18 0.24 -3.00
N GLN A 137 -2.34 0.12 -2.36
CA GLN A 137 -2.73 -1.05 -1.57
C GLN A 137 -1.70 -1.42 -0.50
N ALA A 138 -1.09 -0.40 0.13
CA ALA A 138 -0.16 -0.62 1.23
C ALA A 138 -0.85 -1.28 2.44
N PRO A 139 -2.07 -0.89 2.84
CA PRO A 139 -2.81 -1.57 3.91
C PRO A 139 -2.94 -3.08 3.73
N GLU A 140 -3.38 -3.52 2.56
CA GLU A 140 -3.55 -4.93 2.23
C GLU A 140 -2.19 -5.65 2.16
N ALA A 141 -1.12 -4.96 1.74
CA ALA A 141 0.24 -5.49 1.81
C ALA A 141 0.69 -5.72 3.27
N TRP A 142 0.32 -4.82 4.18
CA TRP A 142 0.67 -4.90 5.59
C TRP A 142 -0.04 -6.02 6.35
N ASP A 143 -1.17 -6.50 5.84
CA ASP A 143 -1.82 -7.73 6.32
C ASP A 143 -0.97 -8.98 6.00
N LEU A 144 -0.13 -8.92 4.97
CA LEU A 144 0.76 -10.03 4.59
C LEU A 144 2.18 -9.90 5.16
N THR A 145 2.71 -8.67 5.21
CA THR A 145 4.00 -8.36 5.81
C THR A 145 4.07 -6.91 6.23
N LYS A 146 4.45 -6.66 7.48
CA LYS A 146 4.74 -5.30 7.98
C LYS A 146 6.22 -4.95 7.86
N GLY A 147 7.00 -5.65 7.02
CA GLY A 147 8.44 -5.43 6.94
C GLY A 147 9.19 -5.97 8.16
N SER A 148 10.47 -5.58 8.30
CA SER A 148 11.32 -5.96 9.43
C SER A 148 12.38 -4.91 9.67
N SER A 149 12.71 -4.63 10.93
CA SER A 149 13.74 -3.65 11.31
C SER A 149 15.14 -4.07 10.85
N THR A 150 15.33 -5.34 10.49
CA THR A 150 16.57 -5.84 9.88
C THR A 150 16.73 -5.42 8.42
N ILE A 151 15.63 -5.08 7.74
CA ILE A 151 15.66 -4.54 6.38
C ILE A 151 15.90 -3.04 6.45
N ARG A 152 17.03 -2.63 5.85
CA ARG A 152 17.51 -1.24 5.88
C ARG A 152 17.33 -0.58 4.52
N ILE A 153 16.73 0.61 4.53
CA ILE A 153 16.53 1.44 3.35
C ILE A 153 17.41 2.68 3.49
N ALA A 154 18.35 2.86 2.58
CA ALA A 154 19.20 4.04 2.54
C ALA A 154 18.53 5.15 1.73
N ILE A 155 18.33 6.30 2.38
CA ILE A 155 17.82 7.52 1.75
C ILE A 155 19.03 8.36 1.35
N LEU A 156 19.34 8.37 0.06
CA LEU A 156 20.42 9.17 -0.51
C LEU A 156 19.87 10.54 -0.91
N ASP A 157 19.96 11.51 0.00
CA ASP A 157 19.26 12.79 -0.16
C ASP A 157 19.95 13.94 0.60
N THR A 158 19.17 14.94 1.05
CA THR A 158 19.55 16.16 1.76
C THR A 158 19.76 15.96 3.26
N GLY A 159 19.66 14.73 3.75
CA GLY A 159 19.66 14.40 5.17
C GLY A 159 18.30 13.87 5.62
N ILE A 160 18.22 13.43 6.87
CA ILE A 160 16.96 13.17 7.57
C ILE A 160 17.01 13.97 8.87
N ASP A 161 15.92 14.62 9.23
CA ASP A 161 15.75 15.22 10.56
C ASP A 161 16.00 14.15 11.65
N GLN A 162 17.05 14.37 12.44
CA GLN A 162 17.54 13.39 13.41
C GLN A 162 16.70 13.30 14.69
N ASP A 163 15.86 14.29 14.98
CA ASP A 163 15.01 14.32 16.17
C ASP A 163 13.51 14.36 15.87
N HIS A 164 13.11 14.30 14.59
CA HIS A 164 11.73 14.11 14.16
C HIS A 164 11.06 12.94 14.88
N GLU A 165 9.92 13.19 15.52
CA GLU A 165 9.26 12.22 16.40
C GLU A 165 8.85 10.93 15.70
N ASP A 166 8.63 11.04 14.40
CA ASP A 166 8.12 9.98 13.52
C ASP A 166 9.20 9.26 12.70
N LEU A 167 10.48 9.58 12.91
CA LEU A 167 11.60 9.02 12.15
C LEU A 167 12.77 8.59 13.02
N LYS A 168 13.10 9.35 14.07
CA LYS A 168 14.36 9.20 14.82
C LYS A 168 14.63 7.76 15.29
N ALA A 169 13.60 7.03 15.69
CA ALA A 169 13.74 5.66 16.21
C ALA A 169 14.09 4.62 15.13
N LYS A 170 13.91 4.96 13.86
CA LYS A 170 14.22 4.10 12.72
C LYS A 170 15.56 4.42 12.05
N ILE A 171 16.19 5.54 12.40
CA ILE A 171 17.49 5.93 11.82
C ILE A 171 18.58 5.09 12.48
N VAL A 172 19.09 4.08 11.77
CA VAL A 172 20.09 3.13 12.29
C VAL A 172 21.52 3.47 11.88
N ALA A 173 21.69 4.32 10.87
CA ALA A 173 23.00 4.74 10.40
C ALA A 173 22.94 6.14 9.76
N ASN A 174 24.03 6.89 9.89
CA ASN A 174 24.17 8.25 9.36
C ASN A 174 25.51 8.41 8.66
N LYS A 175 25.50 9.02 7.47
CA LYS A 175 26.72 9.45 6.79
C LYS A 175 26.45 10.69 5.95
N ASN A 176 27.37 11.66 6.02
CA ASN A 176 27.34 12.87 5.20
C ASN A 176 28.56 12.89 4.28
N PHE A 177 28.33 13.01 2.97
CA PHE A 177 29.34 13.10 1.93
C PHE A 177 29.49 14.52 1.37
N THR A 178 28.67 15.45 1.84
CA THR A 178 28.64 16.85 1.39
C THR A 178 29.57 17.72 2.23
N THR A 179 29.66 19.00 1.87
CA THR A 179 30.34 20.03 2.67
C THR A 179 29.48 20.59 3.83
N SER A 180 28.25 20.12 4.01
CA SER A 180 27.42 20.52 5.15
C SER A 180 28.10 20.11 6.47
N ARG A 181 27.90 20.92 7.51
CA ARG A 181 28.47 20.68 8.85
C ARG A 181 27.68 19.66 9.66
N THR A 182 26.58 19.13 9.12
CA THR A 182 25.68 18.21 9.82
C THR A 182 25.12 17.14 8.88
N VAL A 183 24.73 16.00 9.46
CA VAL A 183 23.92 14.95 8.78
C VAL A 183 22.44 15.31 8.75
N ASP A 184 22.04 16.25 9.60
CA ASP A 184 20.67 16.73 9.81
C ASP A 184 20.14 17.48 8.58
N ASP A 185 18.82 17.42 8.36
CA ASP A 185 18.22 17.88 7.12
C ASP A 185 17.86 19.37 7.14
N ARG A 186 18.79 20.22 6.68
CA ARG A 186 18.55 21.67 6.53
C ARG A 186 17.71 22.05 5.30
N HIS A 187 17.38 21.10 4.42
CA HIS A 187 16.59 21.37 3.23
C HIS A 187 15.11 21.00 3.44
N GLY A 188 14.86 19.80 3.94
CA GLY A 188 13.55 19.20 4.21
C GLY A 188 13.12 18.12 3.22
N HIS A 189 13.85 17.94 2.12
CA HIS A 189 13.44 17.02 1.05
C HIS A 189 13.69 15.55 1.46
N GLY A 190 14.83 15.26 2.08
CA GLY A 190 15.20 13.92 2.48
C GLY A 190 14.38 13.43 3.66
N THR A 191 14.03 14.33 4.59
CA THR A 191 13.06 14.04 5.67
C THR A 191 11.69 13.68 5.10
N HIS A 192 11.25 14.35 4.03
CA HIS A 192 9.97 14.05 3.37
C HIS A 192 9.98 12.70 2.68
N CYS A 193 11.03 12.40 1.92
CA CYS A 193 11.22 11.08 1.31
C CYS A 193 11.33 9.96 2.35
N ALA A 194 12.05 10.19 3.46
CA ALA A 194 12.19 9.23 4.55
C ALA A 194 10.84 8.87 5.19
N GLY A 195 9.96 9.86 5.38
CA GLY A 195 8.61 9.62 5.91
C GLY A 195 7.74 8.77 5.00
N ILE A 196 7.75 9.06 3.68
CA ILE A 196 7.01 8.26 2.70
C ILE A 196 7.49 6.80 2.75
N THR A 197 8.82 6.62 2.81
CA THR A 197 9.43 5.30 2.84
C THR A 197 9.14 4.55 4.13
N ALA A 198 9.34 5.15 5.31
CA ALA A 198 9.31 4.41 6.57
C ALA A 198 9.05 5.28 7.82
N ALA A 199 8.17 6.29 7.77
CA ALA A 199 7.65 6.89 9.02
C ALA A 199 7.12 5.83 9.99
N ILE A 200 7.17 6.09 11.30
CA ILE A 200 6.83 5.12 12.35
C ILE A 200 5.31 4.88 12.38
N THR A 201 4.84 4.00 11.52
CA THR A 201 3.46 3.53 11.47
C THR A 201 3.01 2.93 12.81
N ASP A 202 1.74 3.17 13.17
CA ASP A 202 1.06 2.67 14.38
C ASP A 202 1.53 3.26 15.73
N ASN A 203 2.16 4.44 15.73
CA ASN A 203 2.64 5.10 16.96
C ASN A 203 1.65 6.13 17.56
N GLY A 204 0.47 6.31 16.97
CA GLY A 204 -0.54 7.30 17.37
C GLY A 204 -0.16 8.75 17.06
N LYS A 205 0.78 8.97 16.15
CA LYS A 205 1.34 10.27 15.77
C LYS A 205 1.52 10.34 14.26
N GLY A 206 1.76 11.53 13.75
CA GLY A 206 2.30 11.72 12.40
C GLY A 206 1.63 10.94 11.28
N VAL A 207 2.44 10.25 10.49
CA VAL A 207 2.08 9.61 9.22
C VAL A 207 2.62 8.18 9.16
N ALA A 208 1.99 7.34 8.34
CA ALA A 208 2.47 5.98 8.09
C ALA A 208 3.50 5.96 6.95
N GLY A 209 4.53 5.11 7.08
CA GLY A 209 5.50 4.84 6.01
C GLY A 209 5.24 3.50 5.32
N VAL A 210 5.47 3.44 4.00
CA VAL A 210 5.21 2.22 3.19
C VAL A 210 5.93 0.98 3.73
N GLY A 211 7.21 1.12 4.09
CA GLY A 211 8.05 0.04 4.62
C GLY A 211 7.72 -0.39 6.04
N PHE A 212 6.73 0.24 6.70
CA PHE A 212 6.24 -0.10 8.03
C PHE A 212 7.38 -0.38 9.03
N ASN A 213 7.74 -1.62 9.37
CA ASN A 213 8.76 -1.92 10.37
C ASN A 213 10.21 -1.81 9.89
N THR A 214 10.48 -1.30 8.68
CA THR A 214 11.85 -1.15 8.16
C THR A 214 12.67 -0.06 8.86
N SER A 215 13.99 -0.15 8.73
CA SER A 215 14.94 0.83 9.27
C SER A 215 15.47 1.75 8.17
N LEU A 216 15.84 2.98 8.54
CA LEU A 216 16.37 4.02 7.66
C LEU A 216 17.87 4.19 7.85
N MET A 217 18.60 4.37 6.75
CA MET A 217 19.98 4.88 6.75
C MET A 217 19.97 6.28 6.13
N ASN A 218 20.36 7.29 6.90
CA ASN A 218 20.48 8.65 6.42
C ASN A 218 21.83 8.83 5.69
N VAL A 219 21.77 8.98 4.36
CA VAL A 219 22.96 9.13 3.52
C VAL A 219 22.88 10.49 2.83
N LYS A 220 23.42 11.52 3.47
CA LYS A 220 23.39 12.88 2.95
C LYS A 220 24.39 13.04 1.81
N VAL A 221 23.88 13.12 0.58
CA VAL A 221 24.63 13.32 -0.67
C VAL A 221 24.22 14.62 -1.39
N LEU A 222 23.15 15.27 -0.94
CA LEU A 222 22.73 16.60 -1.34
C LEU A 222 22.97 17.60 -0.20
N GLY A 223 23.56 18.75 -0.53
CA GLY A 223 23.85 19.82 0.42
C GLY A 223 22.58 20.52 0.91
N ASP A 224 22.76 21.52 1.76
CA ASP A 224 21.66 22.29 2.38
C ASP A 224 20.92 23.21 1.39
N ASN A 225 21.30 23.16 0.11
CA ASN A 225 20.65 23.81 -1.03
C ASN A 225 19.93 22.82 -1.96
N GLY A 226 19.89 21.53 -1.62
CA GLY A 226 19.24 20.51 -2.45
C GLY A 226 20.08 20.01 -3.63
N SER A 227 21.35 20.42 -3.75
CA SER A 227 22.24 20.02 -4.85
C SER A 227 23.39 19.14 -4.36
N GLY A 228 23.87 18.24 -5.21
CA GLY A 228 24.98 17.34 -4.87
C GLY A 228 25.89 17.05 -6.07
N GLN A 229 27.10 16.59 -5.76
CA GLN A 229 28.07 16.16 -6.76
C GLN A 229 27.92 14.65 -7.02
N TYR A 230 28.16 14.21 -8.26
CA TYR A 230 28.12 12.78 -8.58
C TYR A 230 29.12 11.95 -7.77
N SER A 231 30.26 12.53 -7.37
CA SER A 231 31.23 11.89 -6.47
C SER A 231 30.65 11.64 -5.07
N TRP A 232 29.80 12.54 -4.56
CA TRP A 232 29.10 12.36 -3.28
C TRP A 232 28.04 11.28 -3.39
N ILE A 233 27.27 11.29 -4.48
CA ILE A 233 26.25 10.28 -4.76
C ILE A 233 26.89 8.89 -4.90
N ALA A 234 27.94 8.75 -5.71
CA ALA A 234 28.66 7.49 -5.91
C ALA A 234 29.23 6.92 -4.60
N ASN A 235 29.89 7.78 -3.79
CA ASN A 235 30.38 7.36 -2.46
C ASN A 235 29.23 6.97 -1.51
N GLY A 236 28.10 7.67 -1.57
CA GLY A 236 26.90 7.34 -0.81
C GLY A 236 26.34 5.97 -1.17
N ILE A 237 26.26 5.65 -2.46
CA ILE A 237 25.78 4.36 -2.97
C ILE A 237 26.68 3.23 -2.46
N ILE A 238 28.01 3.37 -2.63
CA ILE A 238 28.99 2.37 -2.17
C ILE A 238 28.89 2.18 -0.66
N TRP A 239 28.88 3.27 0.11
CA TRP A 239 28.81 3.20 1.57
C TRP A 239 27.51 2.55 2.05
N ALA A 240 26.36 2.88 1.44
CA ALA A 240 25.10 2.26 1.80
C ALA A 240 25.13 0.74 1.57
N ALA A 241 25.63 0.30 0.42
CA ALA A 241 25.78 -1.12 0.10
C ALA A 241 26.76 -1.83 1.06
N ASP A 242 27.89 -1.19 1.40
CA ASP A 242 28.87 -1.72 2.35
C ASP A 242 28.33 -1.84 3.78
N ASN A 243 27.35 -1.00 4.14
CA ASN A 243 26.80 -0.92 5.50
C ASN A 243 25.42 -1.61 5.62
N GLY A 244 25.10 -2.49 4.68
CA GLY A 244 23.96 -3.40 4.76
C GLY A 244 22.62 -2.81 4.34
N ALA A 245 22.63 -1.77 3.49
CA ALA A 245 21.40 -1.35 2.81
C ALA A 245 20.87 -2.52 1.96
N HIS A 246 19.58 -2.78 2.06
CA HIS A 246 18.86 -3.72 1.20
C HIS A 246 18.21 -3.00 0.02
N VAL A 247 17.83 -1.74 0.25
CA VAL A 247 17.25 -0.84 -0.75
C VAL A 247 17.95 0.51 -0.65
N ILE A 248 18.28 1.11 -1.80
CA ILE A 248 18.76 2.48 -1.91
C ILE A 248 17.70 3.29 -2.66
N SER A 249 17.20 4.35 -2.03
CA SER A 249 16.25 5.30 -2.62
C SER A 249 16.95 6.61 -2.96
N MET A 250 16.85 7.00 -4.23
CA MET A 250 17.52 8.17 -4.80
C MET A 250 16.50 9.10 -5.46
N SER A 251 15.90 9.97 -4.65
CA SER A 251 14.97 11.01 -5.11
C SER A 251 15.70 12.22 -5.72
N LEU A 252 16.64 11.94 -6.62
CA LEU A 252 17.57 12.88 -7.21
C LEU A 252 17.90 12.48 -8.66
N GLY A 253 18.47 13.40 -9.42
CA GLY A 253 18.89 13.11 -10.79
C GLY A 253 19.78 14.20 -11.38
N GLY A 254 20.50 13.85 -12.44
CA GLY A 254 21.25 14.79 -13.27
C GLY A 254 21.17 14.41 -14.75
N SER A 255 21.48 15.37 -15.63
CA SER A 255 21.26 15.26 -17.07
C SER A 255 22.38 14.55 -17.84
N SER A 256 23.51 14.27 -17.18
CA SER A 256 24.70 13.70 -17.82
C SER A 256 24.99 12.30 -17.30
N SER A 257 25.43 11.41 -18.20
CA SER A 257 25.97 10.11 -17.80
C SER A 257 27.34 10.28 -17.14
N SER A 258 27.71 9.33 -16.30
CA SER A 258 29.02 9.27 -15.67
C SER A 258 29.43 7.83 -15.41
N THR A 259 30.61 7.43 -15.90
CA THR A 259 31.17 6.11 -15.62
C THR A 259 31.31 5.87 -14.12
N THR A 260 31.77 6.86 -13.35
CA THR A 260 31.89 6.72 -11.89
C THR A 260 30.55 6.46 -11.20
N LEU A 261 29.49 7.16 -11.61
CA LEU A 261 28.16 6.96 -11.02
C LEU A 261 27.60 5.59 -11.42
N GLN A 262 27.78 5.19 -12.67
CA GLN A 262 27.36 3.88 -13.16
C GLN A 262 28.08 2.73 -12.43
N GLU A 263 29.40 2.81 -12.25
CA GLU A 263 30.19 1.81 -11.52
C GLU A 263 29.72 1.68 -10.06
N ALA A 264 29.36 2.79 -9.41
CA ALA A 264 28.80 2.73 -8.05
C ALA A 264 27.43 2.04 -8.01
N VAL A 265 26.57 2.32 -8.98
CA VAL A 265 25.26 1.65 -9.14
C VAL A 265 25.45 0.15 -9.38
N VAL A 266 26.32 -0.24 -10.31
CA VAL A 266 26.66 -1.65 -10.61
C VAL A 266 27.25 -2.34 -9.38
N TYR A 267 28.11 -1.67 -8.63
CA TYR A 267 28.68 -2.20 -7.39
C TYR A 267 27.61 -2.54 -6.36
N ALA A 268 26.68 -1.61 -6.08
CA ALA A 268 25.58 -1.85 -5.16
C ALA A 268 24.63 -2.94 -5.67
N TYR A 269 24.34 -2.96 -6.97
CA TYR A 269 23.52 -3.98 -7.59
C TYR A 269 24.14 -5.39 -7.43
N ASN A 270 25.45 -5.52 -7.65
CA ASN A 270 26.18 -6.80 -7.48
C ASN A 270 26.24 -7.26 -6.01
N LYS A 271 25.97 -6.37 -5.05
CA LYS A 271 25.77 -6.72 -3.64
C LYS A 271 24.33 -7.13 -3.30
N GLY A 272 23.44 -7.20 -4.29
CA GLY A 272 22.05 -7.57 -4.11
C GLY A 272 21.18 -6.43 -3.57
N VAL A 273 21.62 -5.18 -3.70
CA VAL A 273 20.83 -4.00 -3.30
C VAL A 273 19.83 -3.65 -4.40
N VAL A 274 18.59 -3.37 -4.02
CA VAL A 274 17.58 -2.79 -4.93
C VAL A 274 17.81 -1.29 -5.02
N LEU A 275 17.99 -0.76 -6.22
CA LEU A 275 18.23 0.67 -6.47
C LEU A 275 16.98 1.29 -7.09
N VAL A 276 16.46 2.35 -6.48
CA VAL A 276 15.23 3.02 -6.91
C VAL A 276 15.53 4.50 -7.11
N ALA A 277 15.23 5.06 -8.27
CA ALA A 277 15.62 6.43 -8.62
C ALA A 277 14.50 7.20 -9.34
N ALA A 278 14.43 8.51 -9.09
CA ALA A 278 13.44 9.40 -9.67
C ALA A 278 13.69 9.66 -11.17
N ALA A 279 12.64 9.58 -11.99
CA ALA A 279 12.73 9.84 -13.42
C ALA A 279 13.00 11.32 -13.77
N GLY A 280 12.69 12.26 -12.87
CA GLY A 280 12.84 13.71 -13.09
C GLY A 280 11.53 14.43 -13.41
N ASN A 281 11.57 15.76 -13.44
CA ASN A 281 10.38 16.61 -13.30
C ASN A 281 10.26 17.68 -14.41
N ASP A 282 10.76 17.39 -15.62
CA ASP A 282 10.86 18.34 -16.73
C ASP A 282 9.87 18.03 -17.87
N ASN A 283 8.99 17.04 -17.68
CA ASN A 283 8.07 16.52 -18.70
C ASN A 283 8.77 16.19 -20.03
N THR A 284 9.90 15.48 -19.95
CA THR A 284 10.69 15.09 -21.12
C THR A 284 10.94 13.58 -21.16
N SER A 285 11.31 13.09 -22.34
CA SER A 285 11.83 11.73 -22.51
C SER A 285 13.36 11.62 -22.36
N SER A 286 14.02 12.74 -22.10
CA SER A 286 15.48 12.78 -21.92
C SER A 286 15.89 11.97 -20.69
N PRO A 287 16.97 11.17 -20.78
CA PRO A 287 17.51 10.43 -19.65
C PRO A 287 17.82 11.29 -18.42
N SER A 288 17.51 10.76 -17.23
CA SER A 288 17.95 11.28 -15.94
C SER A 288 18.81 10.22 -15.24
N TYR A 289 19.96 10.60 -14.70
CA TYR A 289 20.90 9.68 -14.06
C TYR A 289 20.90 9.90 -12.54
N PRO A 290 20.84 8.84 -11.71
CA PRO A 290 21.11 7.44 -12.06
C PRO A 290 19.91 6.62 -12.57
N ALA A 291 18.71 7.19 -12.66
CA ALA A 291 17.50 6.43 -13.02
C ALA A 291 17.60 5.70 -14.37
N TYR A 292 18.27 6.28 -15.36
CA TYR A 292 18.46 5.68 -16.68
C TYR A 292 19.40 4.46 -16.69
N TYR A 293 20.16 4.19 -15.63
CA TYR A 293 21.00 3.00 -15.58
C TYR A 293 20.14 1.75 -15.39
N GLU A 294 20.44 0.71 -16.16
CA GLU A 294 19.68 -0.56 -16.21
C GLU A 294 19.46 -1.21 -14.82
N GLN A 295 20.39 -1.03 -13.90
CA GLN A 295 20.33 -1.60 -12.54
C GLN A 295 19.37 -0.84 -11.61
N CYS A 296 18.92 0.35 -12.00
CA CYS A 296 17.98 1.17 -11.24
C CYS A 296 16.55 0.89 -11.71
N ILE A 297 15.60 0.91 -10.76
CA ILE A 297 14.18 1.07 -11.05
C ILE A 297 13.90 2.57 -11.21
N ALA A 298 13.64 3.01 -12.44
CA ALA A 298 13.27 4.38 -12.77
C ALA A 298 11.79 4.64 -12.47
N VAL A 299 11.52 5.61 -11.60
CA VAL A 299 10.18 5.87 -11.07
C VAL A 299 9.61 7.20 -11.56
N ALA A 300 8.53 7.13 -12.32
CA ALA A 300 7.69 8.27 -12.71
C ALA A 300 6.60 8.59 -11.67
N ALA A 301 5.95 9.75 -11.83
CA ALA A 301 4.92 10.23 -10.90
C ALA A 301 3.52 10.20 -11.51
N THR A 302 2.55 9.74 -10.71
CA THR A 302 1.11 9.88 -10.98
C THR A 302 0.44 10.80 -9.96
N ASP A 303 -0.73 11.32 -10.34
CA ASP A 303 -1.67 11.93 -9.41
C ASP A 303 -2.69 10.91 -8.85
N GLN A 304 -3.66 11.41 -8.09
CA GLN A 304 -4.71 10.60 -7.44
C GLN A 304 -5.63 9.86 -8.41
N ASN A 305 -5.67 10.29 -9.68
CA ASN A 305 -6.51 9.70 -10.72
C ASN A 305 -5.77 8.65 -11.57
N ASP A 306 -4.57 8.21 -11.13
CA ASP A 306 -3.65 7.39 -11.94
C ASP A 306 -3.23 8.07 -13.25
N ALA A 307 -3.37 9.39 -13.36
CA ALA A 307 -2.85 10.13 -14.49
C ALA A 307 -1.39 10.47 -14.27
N LYS A 308 -0.58 10.36 -15.32
CA LYS A 308 0.79 10.89 -15.36
C LYS A 308 0.79 12.33 -14.85
N ALA A 309 1.62 12.63 -13.85
CA ALA A 309 1.81 13.99 -13.40
C ALA A 309 2.37 14.88 -14.53
N SER A 310 1.87 16.10 -14.66
CA SER A 310 2.23 17.01 -15.76
C SER A 310 3.73 17.24 -15.88
N PHE A 311 4.46 17.22 -14.76
CA PHE A 311 5.92 17.37 -14.71
C PHE A 311 6.70 16.06 -14.93
N SER A 312 6.10 14.88 -14.79
CA SER A 312 6.86 13.63 -14.77
C SER A 312 7.58 13.40 -16.10
N ASN A 313 8.89 13.11 -16.03
CA ASN A 313 9.59 12.51 -17.15
C ASN A 313 9.02 11.12 -17.48
N TYR A 314 9.23 10.69 -18.73
CA TYR A 314 8.62 9.50 -19.32
C TYR A 314 9.53 8.87 -20.37
N GLY A 315 9.12 7.74 -20.95
CA GLY A 315 9.85 7.09 -22.04
C GLY A 315 10.09 5.61 -21.78
N SER A 316 10.65 4.91 -22.76
CA SER A 316 10.88 3.46 -22.69
C SER A 316 11.90 3.01 -21.64
N TRP A 317 12.61 3.96 -21.02
CA TRP A 317 13.59 3.72 -19.97
C TRP A 317 13.00 3.87 -18.57
N VAL A 318 11.74 4.32 -18.45
CA VAL A 318 11.05 4.41 -17.17
C VAL A 318 10.34 3.08 -16.90
N ASP A 319 10.59 2.48 -15.74
CA ASP A 319 10.13 1.13 -15.43
C ASP A 319 8.75 1.09 -14.79
N ILE A 320 8.44 2.07 -13.92
CA ILE A 320 7.21 2.09 -13.16
C ILE A 320 6.83 3.52 -12.73
N ALA A 321 5.56 3.72 -12.40
CA ALA A 321 5.06 4.93 -11.76
C ALA A 321 4.69 4.70 -10.29
N ALA A 322 4.62 5.78 -9.53
CA ALA A 322 4.04 5.78 -8.18
C ALA A 322 3.42 7.15 -7.86
N PRO A 323 2.56 7.24 -6.81
CA PRO A 323 1.99 8.51 -6.37
C PRO A 323 3.06 9.58 -6.13
N GLY A 324 2.96 10.71 -6.84
CA GLY A 324 3.95 11.80 -6.76
C GLY A 324 3.35 13.21 -6.73
N VAL A 325 2.03 13.37 -6.66
CA VAL A 325 1.36 14.68 -6.59
C VAL A 325 0.69 14.86 -5.22
N SER A 326 0.96 15.97 -4.56
CA SER A 326 0.37 16.31 -3.25
C SER A 326 0.54 15.19 -2.22
N ILE A 327 1.76 14.68 -2.08
CA ILE A 327 2.07 13.58 -1.18
C ILE A 327 2.38 14.13 0.21
N TYR A 328 1.52 13.81 1.18
CA TYR A 328 1.65 14.23 2.58
C TYR A 328 2.65 13.32 3.32
N SER A 329 3.66 13.93 3.95
CA SER A 329 4.71 13.23 4.69
C SER A 329 5.36 14.13 5.73
N THR A 330 6.35 13.61 6.45
CA THR A 330 7.20 14.30 7.41
C THR A 330 8.01 15.44 6.78
N LEU A 331 8.35 16.44 7.58
CA LEU A 331 9.24 17.56 7.25
C LEU A 331 10.02 17.92 8.53
N PRO A 332 11.18 18.57 8.42
CA PRO A 332 11.96 18.88 9.61
C PRO A 332 11.13 19.68 10.64
N ASN A 333 11.28 19.35 11.92
CA ASN A 333 10.63 20.07 13.03
C ASN A 333 11.25 21.47 13.27
N HIS A 334 12.40 21.72 12.64
CA HIS A 334 13.18 22.95 12.74
C HIS A 334 13.14 23.75 11.41
N PRO A 335 13.64 25.01 11.38
CA PRO A 335 13.76 25.77 10.14
C PRO A 335 14.52 25.02 9.05
N ASN A 336 13.99 25.02 7.83
CA ASN A 336 14.54 24.32 6.67
C ASN A 336 14.23 25.13 5.39
N ARG A 337 14.82 24.74 4.25
CA ARG A 337 14.65 25.45 2.97
C ARG A 337 13.24 25.41 2.40
N ILE A 338 12.52 24.30 2.59
CA ILE A 338 11.15 24.12 2.09
C ILE A 338 10.18 25.07 2.81
N GLY A 339 10.49 25.47 4.04
CA GLY A 339 9.75 26.49 4.80
C GLY A 339 8.52 25.97 5.56
N MET A 340 8.08 24.74 5.29
CA MET A 340 7.10 24.01 6.08
C MET A 340 7.78 23.20 7.19
N ARG A 341 7.08 22.87 8.27
CA ARG A 341 7.64 22.13 9.42
C ARG A 341 6.77 20.94 9.83
N ASN A 342 7.41 19.93 10.41
CA ASN A 342 6.82 18.66 10.91
C ASN A 342 6.16 17.81 9.84
N TYR A 343 5.14 18.32 9.14
CA TYR A 343 4.42 17.56 8.13
C TYR A 343 3.93 18.49 7.02
N GLY A 344 3.86 17.99 5.78
CA GLY A 344 3.38 18.76 4.65
C GLY A 344 3.35 17.97 3.35
N SER A 345 2.75 18.59 2.33
CA SER A 345 2.60 17.97 1.01
C SER A 345 3.64 18.50 0.03
N LEU A 346 4.33 17.59 -0.66
CA LEU A 346 5.23 17.90 -1.78
C LEU A 346 4.80 17.13 -3.03
N SER A 347 5.29 17.60 -4.19
CA SER A 347 5.06 16.94 -5.48
C SER A 347 6.37 16.77 -6.24
N GLY A 348 6.52 15.62 -6.88
CA GLY A 348 7.68 15.27 -7.70
C GLY A 348 7.81 13.76 -7.89
N THR A 349 8.58 13.35 -8.90
CA THR A 349 9.09 11.97 -8.99
C THR A 349 9.92 11.58 -7.76
N SER A 350 10.47 12.57 -7.06
CA SER A 350 11.06 12.45 -5.73
C SER A 350 10.12 11.91 -4.65
N MET A 351 8.80 12.18 -4.74
CA MET A 351 7.81 11.64 -3.81
C MET A 351 7.27 10.28 -4.29
N ALA A 352 7.34 9.99 -5.59
CA ALA A 352 6.98 8.68 -6.15
C ALA A 352 8.00 7.59 -5.78
N THR A 353 9.29 7.89 -5.96
CA THR A 353 10.44 7.00 -5.68
C THR A 353 10.39 6.31 -4.30
N PRO A 354 10.16 7.03 -3.17
CA PRO A 354 10.17 6.42 -1.84
C PRO A 354 9.02 5.43 -1.59
N HIS A 355 7.91 5.51 -2.34
CA HIS A 355 6.85 4.50 -2.28
C HIS A 355 7.37 3.15 -2.82
N VAL A 356 8.02 3.17 -3.98
CA VAL A 356 8.60 1.97 -4.61
C VAL A 356 9.71 1.38 -3.74
N ALA A 357 10.55 2.23 -3.13
CA ALA A 357 11.58 1.78 -2.20
C ALA A 357 10.99 1.09 -0.95
N GLY A 358 9.88 1.62 -0.41
CA GLY A 358 9.15 0.98 0.68
C GLY A 358 8.59 -0.39 0.29
N VAL A 359 7.97 -0.51 -0.91
CA VAL A 359 7.46 -1.79 -1.42
C VAL A 359 8.60 -2.80 -1.61
N ALA A 360 9.73 -2.40 -2.20
CA ALA A 360 10.89 -3.27 -2.33
C ALA A 360 11.37 -3.83 -0.98
N ALA A 361 11.33 -3.01 0.07
CA ALA A 361 11.71 -3.43 1.41
C ALA A 361 10.69 -4.40 2.04
N LEU A 362 9.38 -4.22 1.80
CA LEU A 362 8.35 -5.19 2.21
C LEU A 362 8.57 -6.55 1.54
N ILE A 363 8.85 -6.56 0.23
CA ILE A 363 9.15 -7.79 -0.52
C ILE A 363 10.39 -8.46 0.06
N LYS A 364 11.47 -7.71 0.30
CA LYS A 364 12.70 -8.27 0.89
C LYS A 364 12.48 -8.84 2.28
N ALA A 365 11.63 -8.22 3.10
CA ALA A 365 11.30 -8.73 4.43
C ALA A 365 10.53 -10.06 4.35
N ARG A 366 9.59 -10.19 3.41
CA ARG A 366 8.80 -11.41 3.22
C ARG A 366 9.59 -12.52 2.52
N TYR A 367 10.47 -12.15 1.59
CA TYR A 367 11.28 -13.06 0.79
C TYR A 367 12.78 -12.73 0.95
N PRO A 368 13.41 -13.06 2.10
CA PRO A 368 14.79 -12.64 2.40
C PRO A 368 15.84 -13.13 1.40
N THR A 369 15.60 -14.25 0.71
CA THR A 369 16.51 -14.83 -0.27
C THR A 369 16.27 -14.34 -1.70
N MET A 370 15.23 -13.55 -1.95
CA MET A 370 14.92 -13.02 -3.28
C MET A 370 16.02 -12.04 -3.73
N SER A 371 16.43 -12.18 -4.98
CA SER A 371 17.43 -11.31 -5.60
C SER A 371 16.85 -9.90 -5.83
N ASN A 372 17.71 -8.89 -5.95
CA ASN A 372 17.29 -7.54 -6.31
C ASN A 372 16.62 -7.47 -7.69
N ALA A 373 17.10 -8.28 -8.65
CA ALA A 373 16.48 -8.40 -9.98
C ALA A 373 15.05 -8.93 -9.91
N ASP A 374 14.83 -10.01 -9.14
CA ASP A 374 13.50 -10.61 -8.97
C ASP A 374 12.55 -9.67 -8.21
N ILE A 375 13.05 -8.91 -7.23
CA ILE A 375 12.27 -7.89 -6.53
C ILE A 375 11.83 -6.79 -7.52
N ALA A 376 12.74 -6.28 -8.34
CA ALA A 376 12.43 -5.27 -9.36
C ALA A 376 11.39 -5.80 -10.35
N GLN A 377 11.60 -7.01 -10.87
CA GLN A 377 10.67 -7.63 -11.81
C GLN A 377 9.30 -7.87 -11.18
N LYS A 378 9.24 -8.31 -9.92
CA LYS A 378 7.97 -8.50 -9.21
C LYS A 378 7.22 -7.18 -9.09
N ILE A 379 7.88 -6.10 -8.67
CA ILE A 379 7.30 -4.74 -8.59
C ILE A 379 6.70 -4.30 -9.93
N ILE A 380 7.46 -4.45 -11.02
CA ILE A 380 7.05 -4.00 -12.36
C ILE A 380 5.91 -4.85 -12.91
N SER A 381 6.01 -6.18 -12.79
CA SER A 381 5.04 -7.12 -13.36
C SER A 381 3.67 -7.14 -12.66
N THR A 382 3.59 -6.64 -11.42
CA THR A 382 2.35 -6.59 -10.64
C THR A 382 1.71 -5.20 -10.59
N ALA A 383 2.23 -4.25 -11.37
CA ALA A 383 1.74 -2.88 -11.38
C ALA A 383 0.30 -2.77 -11.91
N ASP A 384 -0.42 -1.75 -11.43
CA ASP A 384 -1.76 -1.41 -11.92
C ASP A 384 -1.68 -0.43 -13.10
N PRO A 385 -2.62 -0.48 -14.05
CA PRO A 385 -2.58 0.41 -15.22
C PRO A 385 -2.70 1.89 -14.83
N THR A 386 -2.04 2.75 -15.61
CA THR A 386 -2.14 4.21 -15.49
C THR A 386 -2.53 4.85 -16.81
N THR A 387 -2.75 6.16 -16.81
CA THR A 387 -3.06 6.94 -18.01
C THR A 387 -2.04 8.06 -18.24
N GLY A 388 -1.90 8.50 -19.49
CA GLY A 388 -1.06 9.66 -19.85
C GLY A 388 0.42 9.39 -20.07
N PHE A 389 0.90 8.15 -19.87
CA PHE A 389 2.25 7.74 -20.27
C PHE A 389 2.28 7.19 -21.70
N ASN A 390 3.36 7.49 -22.42
CA ASN A 390 3.68 6.89 -23.72
C ASN A 390 5.19 6.55 -23.74
N PRO A 391 5.59 5.26 -23.68
CA PRO A 391 4.74 4.07 -23.65
C PRO A 391 3.89 3.96 -22.37
N PRO A 392 2.80 3.14 -22.36
CA PRO A 392 2.01 2.92 -21.16
C PRO A 392 2.85 2.36 -20.00
N LEU A 393 2.61 2.87 -18.81
CA LEU A 393 3.35 2.52 -17.60
C LEU A 393 2.39 2.04 -16.51
N GLY A 394 2.83 1.14 -15.64
CA GLY A 394 2.04 0.71 -14.48
C GLY A 394 2.40 1.53 -13.24
N ARG A 395 1.46 1.68 -12.29
CA ARG A 395 1.70 2.23 -10.96
C ARG A 395 1.94 1.09 -9.99
N VAL A 396 2.91 1.27 -9.08
CA VAL A 396 3.22 0.29 -8.04
C VAL A 396 1.98 -0.13 -7.23
N ASN A 397 1.82 -1.43 -7.06
CA ASN A 397 0.81 -2.06 -6.22
C ASN A 397 1.52 -2.91 -5.17
N ALA A 398 1.53 -2.43 -3.93
CA ALA A 398 2.22 -3.06 -2.81
C ALA A 398 1.68 -4.46 -2.54
N TYR A 399 0.35 -4.63 -2.49
CA TYR A 399 -0.30 -5.90 -2.16
C TYR A 399 0.05 -7.00 -3.16
N ARG A 400 -0.17 -6.77 -4.46
CA ARG A 400 0.16 -7.72 -5.52
C ARG A 400 1.65 -8.00 -5.58
N ALA A 401 2.48 -7.00 -5.29
CA ALA A 401 3.93 -7.16 -5.30
C ALA A 401 4.47 -7.92 -4.08
N VAL A 402 3.76 -7.93 -2.93
CA VAL A 402 4.19 -8.74 -1.78
C VAL A 402 3.56 -10.13 -1.76
N GLN A 403 2.41 -10.37 -2.41
CA GLN A 403 1.83 -11.71 -2.57
C GLN A 403 2.82 -12.67 -3.21
#